data_AF-A0A8E5BHJ8-F1
#
_entry.id   AF-A0A8E5BHJ8-F1
#
_cell.length_a   1.000
_cell.length_b   1.000
_cell.length_c   1.000
_cell.angle_alpha   90.00
_cell.angle_beta   90.00
_cell.angle_gamma   90.00
#
_symmetry.space_group_name_H-M   'P 1'
#
loop_
_entity.id
_entity.type
_entity.pdbx_description
1 polymer ?
#
loop_
_entity_poly.entity_id
_entity_poly.type
_entity_poly.pdbx_seq_one_letter_code
_entity_poly.pdbx_strand_id
1 'polypeptide(L)'
;MWKIDYFKLYINLKRDLMIQLINFLILFFYVFSYALTLRMLVLWFPNINPYKKPTIYLFISTNFYVSLFERILPRITGVDLAPILAMLSISYVIKSLEFLRYLLVIEFFSYF
;
A
#
# COMPACT_ATOMS: atom_id res chain seq x y z
N MET A 1 -7.04 -43.46 3.96
CA MET A 1 -5.76 -42.91 3.47
C MET A 1 -6.03 -41.73 2.53
N TRP A 2 -6.49 -41.95 1.30
CA TRP A 2 -6.71 -40.92 0.26
C TRP A 2 -7.52 -39.66 0.65
N LYS A 3 -8.60 -39.77 1.43
CA LYS A 3 -9.45 -38.60 1.80
C LYS A 3 -8.70 -37.53 2.62
N ILE A 4 -7.71 -37.92 3.42
CA ILE A 4 -6.95 -37.01 4.28
C ILE A 4 -5.98 -36.17 3.42
N ASP A 5 -5.45 -36.76 2.35
CA ASP A 5 -4.50 -36.10 1.45
C ASP A 5 -5.19 -35.01 0.62
N TYR A 6 -6.40 -35.26 0.11
CA TYR A 6 -7.19 -34.25 -0.61
C TYR A 6 -7.58 -33.06 0.27
N PHE A 7 -7.94 -33.31 1.53
CA PHE A 7 -8.29 -32.25 2.47
C PHE A 7 -7.09 -31.34 2.77
N LYS A 8 -5.92 -31.93 3.02
CA LYS A 8 -4.66 -31.19 3.19
C LYS A 8 -4.29 -30.39 1.94
N LEU A 9 -4.43 -30.99 0.75
CA LEU A 9 -4.16 -30.34 -0.53
C LEU A 9 -5.04 -29.09 -0.72
N TYR A 10 -6.34 -29.19 -0.43
CA TYR A 10 -7.27 -28.07 -0.55
C TYR A 10 -6.92 -26.91 0.39
N ILE A 11 -6.59 -27.21 1.66
CA ILE A 11 -6.19 -26.18 2.64
C ILE A 11 -4.93 -25.46 2.19
N ASN A 12 -3.91 -26.21 1.74
CA ASN A 12 -2.66 -25.64 1.25
C ASN A 12 -2.90 -24.75 0.03
N LEU A 13 -3.68 -25.21 -0.94
CA LEU A 13 -3.97 -24.45 -2.15
C LEU A 13 -4.73 -23.14 -1.83
N LYS A 14 -5.73 -23.20 -0.95
CA LYS A 14 -6.44 -21.99 -0.50
C LYS A 14 -5.52 -21.00 0.20
N ARG A 15 -4.63 -21.47 1.08
CA ARG A 15 -3.66 -20.61 1.77
C ARG A 15 -2.68 -19.97 0.78
N ASP A 16 -2.15 -20.73 -0.16
CA ASP A 16 -1.18 -20.22 -1.13
C ASP A 16 -1.81 -19.13 -2.02
N LEU A 17 -3.08 -19.30 -2.39
CA LEU A 17 -3.87 -18.24 -3.06
C LEU A 17 -4.03 -17.00 -2.17
N MET A 18 -4.31 -17.16 -0.88
CA MET A 18 -4.41 -16.03 0.06
C MET A 18 -3.08 -15.28 0.18
N ILE A 19 -1.95 -15.99 0.25
CA ILE A 19 -0.61 -15.39 0.31
C ILE A 19 -0.32 -14.61 -0.98
N GLN A 20 -0.68 -15.14 -2.15
CA GLN A 20 -0.51 -14.45 -3.43
C GLN A 20 -1.32 -13.16 -3.51
N LEU A 21 -2.58 -13.20 -3.06
CA LEU A 21 -3.43 -12.00 -2.99
C LEU A 21 -2.84 -10.93 -2.08
N ILE A 22 -2.33 -11.32 -0.91
CA ILE A 22 -1.68 -10.38 0.02
C ILE A 22 -0.40 -9.80 -0.59
N ASN A 23 0.43 -10.61 -1.24
CA ASN A 23 1.63 -10.13 -1.93
C ASN A 23 1.29 -9.11 -3.03
N PHE A 24 0.23 -9.35 -3.80
CA PHE A 24 -0.25 -8.40 -4.81
C PHE A 24 -0.68 -7.07 -4.17
N LEU A 25 -1.43 -7.11 -3.07
CA LEU A 25 -1.84 -5.91 -2.33
C LEU A 25 -0.64 -5.15 -1.77
N ILE A 26 0.31 -5.85 -1.17
CA ILE A 26 1.55 -5.26 -0.66
C ILE A 26 2.29 -4.54 -1.79
N LEU A 27 2.49 -5.20 -2.93
CA LEU A 27 3.14 -4.60 -4.10
C LEU A 27 2.41 -3.35 -4.59
N PHE A 28 1.07 -3.43 -4.70
CA PHE A 28 0.24 -2.29 -5.09
C PHE A 28 0.45 -1.10 -4.15
N PHE A 29 0.41 -1.31 -2.83
CA PHE A 29 0.60 -0.25 -1.86
C PHE A 29 2.03 0.31 -1.84
N TYR A 30 3.05 -0.51 -2.09
CA TYR A 30 4.42 -0.03 -2.28
C TYR A 30 4.52 0.91 -3.50
N VAL A 31 4.02 0.49 -4.65
CA VAL A 31 3.98 1.34 -5.86
C VAL A 31 3.25 2.65 -5.58
N PHE A 32 2.12 2.58 -4.87
CA PHE A 32 1.35 3.76 -4.48
C PHE A 32 2.12 4.68 -3.51
N SER A 33 2.86 4.12 -2.56
CA SER A 33 3.73 4.88 -1.65
C SER A 33 4.86 5.61 -2.38
N TYR A 34 5.43 5.00 -3.43
CA TYR A 34 6.39 5.66 -4.29
C TYR A 34 5.75 6.82 -5.06
N ALA A 35 4.50 6.67 -5.53
CA ALA A 35 3.77 7.77 -6.17
C ALA A 35 3.54 8.95 -5.21
N LEU A 36 3.20 8.69 -3.93
CA LEU A 36 3.08 9.73 -2.91
C LEU A 36 4.42 10.42 -2.62
N THR A 37 5.51 9.65 -2.59
CA THR A 37 6.87 10.17 -2.43
C THR A 37 7.25 11.08 -3.59
N LEU A 38 6.99 10.64 -4.83
CA LEU A 38 7.19 11.46 -6.03
C LEU A 38 6.37 12.75 -5.98
N ARG A 39 5.12 12.70 -5.49
CA ARG A 39 4.27 13.89 -5.33
C ARG A 39 4.91 14.90 -4.38
N MET A 40 5.42 14.44 -3.24
CA MET A 40 6.15 15.32 -2.32
C MET A 40 7.38 15.92 -2.97
N LEU A 41 8.20 15.12 -3.63
CA LEU A 41 9.40 15.61 -4.32
C LEU A 41 9.03 16.71 -5.33
N VAL A 42 7.99 16.50 -6.15
CA VAL A 42 7.51 17.50 -7.11
C VAL A 42 7.09 18.81 -6.43
N LEU A 43 6.41 18.76 -5.28
CA LEU A 43 6.02 19.97 -4.54
C LEU A 43 7.22 20.71 -3.94
N TRP A 44 8.32 20.02 -3.64
CA TRP A 44 9.51 20.61 -3.04
C TRP A 44 10.44 21.28 -4.05
N PHE A 45 10.34 20.94 -5.35
CA PHE A 45 11.13 21.61 -6.39
C PHE A 45 10.40 22.85 -6.92
N PRO A 46 10.88 24.08 -6.62
CA PRO A 46 10.18 25.31 -7.00
C PRO A 46 10.08 25.52 -8.53
N ASN A 47 10.93 24.85 -9.31
CA ASN A 47 10.95 24.96 -10.76
C ASN A 47 9.97 24.02 -11.48
N ILE A 48 9.34 23.08 -10.75
CA ILE A 48 8.39 22.12 -11.33
C ILE A 48 6.97 22.61 -11.10
N ASN A 49 6.20 22.77 -12.19
CA ASN A 49 4.79 23.13 -12.09
C ASN A 49 3.92 21.86 -11.96
N PRO A 50 3.33 21.57 -10.78
CA PRO A 50 2.55 20.36 -10.55
C PRO A 50 1.29 20.26 -11.42
N TYR A 51 0.80 21.40 -11.92
CA TYR A 51 -0.40 21.50 -12.75
C TYR A 51 -0.12 21.36 -14.25
N LYS A 52 1.15 21.17 -14.65
CA LYS A 52 1.50 20.87 -16.04
C LYS A 52 1.61 19.37 -16.27
N LYS A 53 1.48 18.95 -17.53
CA LYS A 53 1.80 17.56 -17.92
C LYS A 53 3.33 17.39 -17.91
N PRO A 54 3.86 16.22 -17.53
CA PRO A 54 3.14 15.01 -17.11
C PRO A 54 2.79 14.96 -15.60
N THR A 55 3.30 15.90 -14.79
CA THR A 55 3.17 15.87 -13.33
C THR A 55 1.73 15.86 -12.84
N ILE A 56 0.81 16.51 -13.54
CA ILE A 56 -0.61 16.55 -13.16
C ILE A 56 -1.24 15.15 -13.03
N TYR A 57 -0.80 14.17 -13.82
CA TYR A 57 -1.32 12.80 -13.73
C TYR A 57 -0.98 12.14 -12.39
N LEU A 58 0.20 12.44 -11.83
CA LEU A 58 0.59 11.98 -10.50
C LEU A 58 -0.35 12.54 -9.42
N PHE A 59 -0.69 13.82 -9.51
CA PHE A 59 -1.60 14.46 -8.57
C PHE A 59 -3.01 13.89 -8.69
N ILE A 60 -3.55 13.77 -9.91
CA ILE A 60 -4.87 13.18 -10.16
C ILE A 60 -4.94 11.75 -9.60
N SER A 61 -3.92 10.92 -9.88
CA SER A 61 -3.88 9.52 -9.44
C SER A 61 -3.80 9.35 -7.93
N THR A 62 -3.20 10.31 -7.21
CA THR A 62 -3.02 10.23 -5.75
C THR A 62 -4.05 11.05 -4.97
N ASN A 63 -4.79 11.96 -5.63
CA ASN A 63 -5.64 12.92 -4.94
C ASN A 63 -6.79 12.28 -4.19
N PHE A 64 -7.36 11.20 -4.72
CA PHE A 64 -8.46 10.48 -4.08
C PHE A 64 -8.09 10.04 -2.66
N TYR A 65 -6.81 9.73 -2.42
CA TYR A 65 -6.30 9.30 -1.14
C TYR A 65 -5.83 10.47 -0.28
N VAL A 66 -5.04 11.40 -0.85
CA VAL A 66 -4.51 12.55 -0.11
C VAL A 66 -5.64 13.45 0.42
N SER A 67 -6.72 13.62 -0.35
CA SER A 67 -7.89 14.45 0.04
C SER A 67 -8.62 13.94 1.29
N LEU A 68 -8.44 12.67 1.67
CA LEU A 68 -8.96 12.14 2.93
C LEU A 68 -8.25 12.78 4.15
N PHE A 69 -6.98 13.14 4.00
CA PHE A 69 -6.15 13.72 5.05
C PHE A 69 -6.15 15.25 5.02
N GLU A 70 -6.51 15.87 3.88
CA GLU A 70 -6.65 17.33 3.74
C GLU A 70 -7.72 17.91 4.67
N ARG A 71 -8.69 17.11 5.09
CA ARG A 71 -9.71 17.53 6.08
C ARG A 71 -9.21 17.50 7.52
N ILE A 72 -8.17 16.71 7.78
CA ILE A 72 -7.63 16.50 9.13
C ILE A 72 -6.54 17.53 9.42
N LEU A 73 -5.69 17.84 8.43
CA LEU A 73 -4.62 18.82 8.58
C LEU A 73 -4.97 20.14 7.91
N PRO A 74 -4.86 21.28 8.63
CA PRO A 74 -4.89 22.58 7.99
C PRO A 74 -3.70 22.73 7.03
N ARG A 75 -3.86 23.51 5.96
CA ARG A 75 -2.75 23.89 5.08
C ARG A 75 -1.87 24.90 5.82
N ILE A 76 -0.80 24.42 6.45
CA ILE A 76 0.15 25.28 7.19
C ILE A 76 1.15 25.85 6.18
N THR A 77 1.31 27.18 6.15
CA THR A 77 2.31 27.89 5.34
C THR A 77 2.25 27.67 3.82
N GLY A 78 1.10 27.27 3.27
CA GLY A 78 0.97 26.96 1.84
C GLY A 78 1.64 25.65 1.40
N VAL A 79 2.17 24.88 2.34
CA VAL A 79 2.73 23.53 2.13
C VAL A 79 1.69 22.51 2.58
N ASP A 80 1.27 21.65 1.65
CA ASP A 80 0.35 20.56 1.97
C ASP A 80 1.08 19.50 2.81
N LEU A 81 0.70 19.38 4.08
CA LEU A 81 1.18 18.32 5.00
C LEU A 81 0.37 17.03 4.87
N ALA A 82 -0.79 17.05 4.22
CA ALA A 82 -1.65 15.90 3.99
C ALA A 82 -0.92 14.69 3.33
N PRO A 83 -0.02 14.88 2.35
CA PRO A 83 0.78 13.78 1.81
C PRO A 83 1.64 13.06 2.86
N ILE A 84 2.06 13.73 3.95
CA ILE A 84 2.88 13.11 5.00
C ILE A 84 2.06 12.11 5.80
N LEU A 85 0.85 12.52 6.23
CA LEU A 85 -0.07 11.59 6.88
C LEU A 85 -0.50 10.46 5.95
N ALA A 86 -0.71 10.75 4.67
CA ALA A 86 -0.98 9.74 3.66
C ALA A 86 0.17 8.70 3.56
N MET A 87 1.42 9.15 3.58
CA MET A 87 2.58 8.25 3.59
C MET A 87 2.73 7.44 4.88
N LEU A 88 2.46 8.04 6.04
CA LEU A 88 2.50 7.33 7.32
C LEU A 88 1.41 6.26 7.40
N SER A 89 0.19 6.59 7.00
CA SER A 89 -0.94 5.66 7.00
C SER A 89 -0.74 4.52 5.99
N ILE A 90 -0.25 4.79 4.77
CA ILE A 90 0.06 3.72 3.82
C ILE A 90 1.17 2.80 4.31
N SER A 91 2.19 3.36 4.98
CA SER A 91 3.28 2.57 5.59
C SER A 91 2.76 1.65 6.68
N TYR A 92 1.78 2.10 7.46
CA TYR A 92 1.13 1.27 8.48
C TYR A 92 0.29 0.14 7.85
N VAL A 93 -0.44 0.42 6.77
CA VAL A 93 -1.21 -0.58 6.02
C VAL A 93 -0.28 -1.66 5.46
N ILE A 94 0.83 -1.29 4.83
CA ILE A 94 1.83 -2.22 4.28
C ILE A 94 2.36 -3.14 5.38
N LYS A 95 2.85 -2.59 6.50
CA LYS A 95 3.37 -3.38 7.62
C LYS A 95 2.32 -4.33 8.19
N SER A 96 1.06 -3.90 8.27
CA SER A 96 -0.05 -4.73 8.73
C SER A 96 -0.30 -5.92 7.80
N LEU A 97 -0.24 -5.70 6.48
CA LEU A 97 -0.39 -6.78 5.48
C LEU A 97 0.80 -7.75 5.50
N GLU A 98 2.02 -7.24 5.66
CA GLU A 98 3.22 -8.07 5.81
C GLU A 98 3.14 -8.96 7.05
N PHE A 99 2.63 -8.42 8.15
CA PHE A 99 2.37 -9.18 9.37
C PHE A 99 1.34 -10.28 9.14
N LEU A 100 0.21 -9.99 8.47
CA LEU A 100 -0.80 -11.00 8.13
C LEU A 100 -0.22 -12.11 7.22
N ARG A 101 0.61 -11.74 6.24
CA ARG A 101 1.31 -12.71 5.39
C ARG A 101 2.21 -13.61 6.22
N TYR A 102 2.96 -13.04 7.16
CA TYR A 102 3.87 -13.79 8.03
C TYR A 102 3.11 -14.80 8.90
N LEU A 103 1.95 -14.42 9.47
CA LEU A 103 1.10 -15.34 10.24
C LEU A 103 0.65 -16.54 9.40
N LEU A 104 0.17 -16.30 8.17
CA LEU A 104 -0.27 -17.37 7.27
C LEU A 104 0.87 -18.33 6.90
N VAL A 105 2.10 -17.83 6.80
CA VAL A 105 3.28 -18.66 6.51
C VAL A 105 3.70 -19.49 7.72
N ILE A 106 3.67 -18.96 8.94
CA ILE A 106 4.01 -19.73 10.14
C ILE A 106 3.03 -20.87 10.39
N GLU A 107 1.73 -20.60 10.25
CA GLU A 107 0.70 -21.63 10.42
C GLU A 107 1.01 -22.87 9.57
N PHE A 108 1.53 -22.70 8.36
CA PHE A 108 1.97 -23.82 7.53
C PHE A 108 3.06 -24.68 8.18
N PHE A 109 4.14 -24.06 8.68
CA PHE A 109 5.24 -24.80 9.29
C PHE A 109 4.83 -25.50 10.58
N SER A 110 3.81 -25.02 11.29
CA SER A 110 3.31 -25.68 12.51
C SER A 110 2.58 -27.01 12.27
N TYR A 111 2.15 -27.29 11.03
CA TYR A 111 1.50 -28.54 10.65
C TYR A 111 2.46 -29.61 10.13
N PHE A 112 3.77 -29.34 10.10
CA PHE A 112 4.86 -30.26 9.72
C PHE A 112 5.78 -30.51 10.90
#